data_AF-A0A7L3MU41-F1
#
_entry.id   AF-A0A7L3MU41-F1
#
_cell.length_a   1.000
_cell.length_b   1.000
_cell.length_c   1.000
_cell.angle_alpha   90.00
_cell.angle_beta   90.00
_cell.angle_gamma   90.00
#
_symmetry.space_group_name_H-M   'P 1'
#
loop_
_entity.id
_entity.type
_entity.pdbx_description
1 polymer ?
#
loop_
_entity_poly.entity_id
_entity_poly.type
_entity_poly.pdbx_seq_one_letter_code
_entity_poly.pdbx_strand_id
1 'polypeptide(L)'
;QVGCQCSKQIFHPVCRKNTTEYISPCFAGCTSSTTNPSNPRQLIYHNCSLKGNELFSTYTGSCPVSCSHMLLPAIFLISFAALVACLSHNPLYMMVLRVVNQDEKSFAIGVQFLLMRLLAWLPAPAMFGALIDSSCIYWQQQCTQRRFCAYYNNDFLRNRYPAPRPRAGEGPSPAWGRLEVPAPDVACPCSSPGRYLGLQVGYKVVGTVLLALISWKVKRSKEYNVQEKAAGLV
;
A
#
# COMPACT_ATOMS: atom_id res chain seq x y z
N GLN A 1 -2.68 9.20 37.98
CA GLN A 1 -2.01 8.87 36.70
C GLN A 1 -3.08 8.49 35.70
N VAL A 2 -3.25 9.26 34.62
CA VAL A 2 -4.20 8.95 33.55
C VAL A 2 -3.40 8.28 32.42
N GLY A 3 -3.71 7.03 32.09
CA GLY A 3 -3.06 6.29 30.99
C GLY A 3 -2.29 5.02 31.35
N CYS A 4 -2.30 4.53 32.59
CA CYS A 4 -1.51 3.34 32.98
C CYS A 4 -2.21 1.98 32.74
N GLN A 5 -3.52 1.94 32.45
CA GLN A 5 -4.29 0.69 32.26
C GLN A 5 -5.13 0.64 30.98
N CYS A 6 -4.86 1.48 29.98
CA CYS A 6 -5.59 1.42 28.72
C CYS A 6 -5.07 0.25 27.86
N SER A 7 -5.98 -0.61 27.38
CA SER A 7 -5.63 -1.66 26.43
C SER A 7 -5.13 -1.03 25.13
N LYS A 8 -3.88 -1.36 24.77
CA LYS A 8 -3.26 -0.89 23.52
C LYS A 8 -3.91 -1.53 22.29
N GLN A 9 -4.66 -2.63 22.42
CA GLN A 9 -5.20 -3.36 21.27
C GLN A 9 -6.45 -2.71 20.66
N ILE A 10 -7.09 -1.77 21.38
CA ILE A 10 -8.37 -1.15 20.98
C ILE A 10 -8.12 0.22 20.36
N PHE A 11 -8.39 0.34 19.05
CA PHE A 11 -8.21 1.56 18.27
C PHE A 11 -9.57 2.23 18.03
N HIS A 12 -9.89 3.29 18.78
CA HIS A 12 -11.13 4.07 18.65
C HIS A 12 -10.78 5.57 18.59
N PRO A 13 -10.49 6.12 17.41
CA PRO A 13 -9.99 7.48 17.29
C PRO A 13 -11.02 8.49 17.80
N VAL A 14 -10.54 9.48 18.54
CA VAL A 14 -11.34 10.61 19.02
C VAL A 14 -10.66 11.94 18.70
N CYS A 15 -11.46 12.94 18.32
CA CYS A 15 -10.96 14.25 17.92
C CYS A 15 -11.32 15.33 18.94
N ARG A 16 -10.32 16.11 19.39
CA ARG A 16 -10.46 17.33 20.20
C ARG A 16 -10.44 18.56 19.29
N LYS A 17 -11.55 19.32 19.26
CA LYS A 17 -11.68 20.63 18.58
C LYS A 17 -10.94 20.69 17.22
N ASN A 18 -11.04 19.65 16.39
CA ASN A 18 -10.45 19.56 15.04
C ASN A 18 -8.91 19.77 14.95
N THR A 19 -8.16 19.65 16.05
CA THR A 19 -6.71 19.96 16.07
C THR A 19 -5.86 18.85 16.70
N THR A 20 -6.45 17.98 17.53
CA THR A 20 -5.73 16.89 18.18
C THR A 20 -6.55 15.61 18.14
N GLU A 21 -5.99 14.56 17.53
CA GLU A 21 -6.59 13.22 17.49
C GLU A 21 -5.88 12.30 18.49
N TYR A 22 -6.66 11.53 19.23
CA TYR A 22 -6.15 10.52 20.17
C TYR A 22 -6.57 9.12 19.73
N ILE A 23 -5.70 8.15 20.02
CA ILE A 23 -5.86 6.73 19.66
C ILE A 23 -7.12 6.11 20.28
N SER A 24 -7.47 6.52 21.51
CA SER A 24 -8.65 6.06 22.22
C SER A 24 -9.15 7.10 23.24
N PRO A 25 -10.43 7.04 23.66
CA PRO A 25 -10.95 7.90 24.72
C PRO A 25 -10.26 7.67 26.08
N CYS A 26 -9.75 6.45 26.32
CA CYS A 26 -8.97 6.13 27.52
C CYS A 26 -7.60 6.84 27.49
N PHE A 27 -6.94 6.88 26.34
CA PHE A 27 -5.70 7.65 26.17
C PHE A 27 -5.92 9.17 26.27
N ALA A 28 -7.11 9.65 25.92
CA ALA A 28 -7.50 11.05 26.13
C ALA A 28 -7.93 11.36 27.59
N GLY A 29 -8.07 10.33 28.43
CA GLY A 29 -8.43 10.49 29.85
C GLY A 29 -9.90 10.84 30.10
N CYS A 30 -10.80 10.47 29.20
CA CYS A 30 -12.22 10.79 29.29
C CYS A 30 -12.95 9.88 30.29
N THR A 31 -13.93 10.43 31.00
CA THR A 31 -14.66 9.71 32.08
C THR A 31 -16.14 9.50 31.76
N SER A 32 -16.74 10.35 30.92
CA SER A 32 -18.16 10.26 30.56
C SER A 32 -18.38 10.33 29.06
N SER A 33 -19.49 9.78 28.59
CA SER A 33 -19.87 9.79 27.17
C SER A 33 -21.35 10.08 27.00
N THR A 34 -21.69 10.94 26.04
CA THR A 34 -23.05 11.32 25.68
C THR A 34 -23.27 11.06 24.21
N THR A 35 -24.40 10.46 23.83
CA THR A 35 -24.76 10.26 22.42
C THR A 35 -25.32 11.55 21.84
N ASN A 36 -24.88 11.95 20.64
CA ASN A 36 -25.43 13.12 19.97
C ASN A 36 -26.89 12.83 19.54
N PRO A 37 -27.89 13.64 19.97
CA PRO A 37 -29.30 13.42 19.63
C PRO A 37 -29.59 13.50 18.12
N SER A 38 -28.78 14.23 17.36
CA SER A 38 -28.97 14.39 15.90
C SER A 38 -28.31 13.27 15.09
N ASN A 39 -27.31 12.59 15.64
CA ASN A 39 -26.62 11.49 14.99
C ASN A 39 -26.25 10.41 16.01
N PRO A 40 -27.03 9.33 16.11
CA PRO A 40 -26.82 8.29 17.13
C PRO A 40 -25.50 7.53 16.98
N ARG A 41 -24.78 7.69 15.84
CA ARG A 41 -23.45 7.11 15.62
C ARG A 41 -22.31 7.99 16.16
N GLN A 42 -22.60 9.23 16.57
CA GLN A 42 -21.59 10.15 17.09
C GLN A 42 -21.68 10.20 18.62
N LEU A 43 -20.68 9.61 19.28
CA LEU A 43 -20.51 9.69 20.73
C LEU A 43 -19.61 10.89 21.06
N ILE A 44 -19.99 11.64 22.08
CA ILE A 44 -19.23 12.77 22.61
C ILE A 44 -18.68 12.35 23.95
N TYR A 45 -17.36 12.24 24.06
CA TYR A 45 -16.70 11.99 25.32
C TYR A 45 -16.44 13.30 26.03
N HIS A 46 -16.78 13.36 27.31
CA HIS A 46 -16.58 14.49 28.19
C HIS A 46 -15.61 14.11 29.32
N ASN A 47 -15.21 15.14 30.06
CA ASN A 47 -14.35 14.99 31.23
C ASN A 47 -12.98 14.36 30.89
N CYS A 48 -12.44 14.72 29.73
CA CYS A 48 -11.10 14.29 29.30
C CYS A 48 -10.04 15.19 29.94
N SER A 49 -9.00 14.60 30.53
CA SER A 49 -7.88 15.34 31.13
C SER A 49 -6.53 14.67 30.85
N LEU A 50 -5.59 15.46 30.34
CA LEU A 50 -4.22 15.04 30.06
C LEU A 50 -3.27 15.89 30.90
N LYS A 51 -2.90 15.40 32.09
CA LYS A 51 -1.89 15.97 33.00
C LYS A 51 -2.01 17.48 33.34
N GLY A 52 -3.08 18.17 32.93
CA GLY A 52 -3.39 19.56 33.23
C GLY A 52 -4.87 19.73 33.56
N ASN A 53 -5.19 20.72 34.39
CA ASN A 53 -6.52 20.97 34.97
C ASN A 53 -7.60 21.42 33.97
N GLU A 54 -7.33 21.41 32.65
CA GLU A 54 -8.32 21.79 31.65
C GLU A 54 -9.11 20.59 31.14
N LEU A 55 -10.38 20.58 31.55
CA LEU A 55 -11.36 19.60 31.10
C LEU A 55 -11.79 19.90 29.65
N PHE A 56 -11.85 18.87 28.81
CA PHE A 56 -12.33 19.02 27.45
C PHE A 56 -13.25 17.89 27.01
N SER A 57 -13.93 18.13 25.90
CA SER A 57 -14.71 17.13 25.19
C SER A 57 -14.07 16.74 23.86
N THR A 58 -14.31 15.51 23.45
CA THR A 58 -13.90 14.97 22.16
C THR A 58 -15.04 14.25 21.47
N TYR A 59 -15.05 14.27 20.15
CA TYR A 59 -16.05 13.57 19.34
C TYR A 59 -15.47 12.25 18.84
N THR A 60 -16.31 11.22 18.70
CA THR A 60 -15.92 9.96 18.04
C THR A 60 -15.57 10.18 16.58
N GLY A 61 -14.51 9.51 16.14
CA GLY A 61 -14.01 9.55 14.77
C GLY A 61 -12.76 10.42 14.64
N SER A 62 -12.11 10.28 13.49
CA SER A 62 -10.95 11.08 13.13
C SER A 62 -11.30 12.54 12.88
N CYS A 63 -10.32 13.43 13.06
CA CYS A 63 -10.56 14.85 12.83
C CYS A 63 -10.89 15.13 11.36
N PRO A 64 -11.78 16.09 11.06
CA PRO A 64 -12.13 16.42 9.69
C PRO A 64 -10.90 16.95 8.95
N VAL A 65 -10.52 16.27 7.88
CA VAL A 65 -9.45 16.72 6.99
C VAL A 65 -10.04 17.72 5.98
N SER A 66 -9.70 19.00 6.11
CA SER A 66 -10.19 20.09 5.24
C SER A 66 -9.54 20.10 3.85
N CYS A 67 -9.53 18.96 3.16
CA CYS A 67 -8.80 18.76 1.90
C CYS A 67 -9.69 18.37 0.71
N SER A 68 -10.99 18.58 0.78
CA SER A 68 -11.94 18.27 -0.32
C SER A 68 -11.54 18.91 -1.65
N HIS A 69 -10.93 20.11 -1.62
CA HIS A 69 -10.46 20.82 -2.82
C HIS A 69 -9.31 20.12 -3.55
N MET A 70 -8.53 19.26 -2.90
CA MET A 70 -7.38 18.59 -3.53
C MET A 70 -7.76 17.32 -4.31
N LEU A 71 -9.00 16.84 -4.15
CA LEU A 71 -9.50 15.65 -4.83
C LEU A 71 -9.65 15.88 -6.35
N LEU A 72 -10.27 17.01 -6.74
CA LEU A 72 -10.54 17.33 -8.14
C LEU A 72 -9.25 17.49 -8.97
N PRO A 73 -8.21 18.24 -8.51
CA PRO A 73 -6.92 18.29 -9.18
C PRO A 73 -6.24 16.93 -9.30
N ALA A 74 -6.31 16.09 -8.26
CA ALA A 74 -5.69 14.76 -8.30
C ALA A 74 -6.36 13.85 -9.35
N ILE A 75 -7.69 13.84 -9.43
CA ILE A 75 -8.43 13.08 -10.45
C ILE A 75 -8.06 13.56 -11.86
N PHE A 76 -8.00 14.88 -12.05
CA PHE A 76 -7.60 15.45 -13.34
C PHE A 76 -6.17 15.05 -13.73
N LEU A 77 -5.22 15.16 -12.79
CA LEU A 77 -3.81 14.79 -13.02
C LEU A 77 -3.65 13.30 -13.34
N ILE A 78 -4.34 12.42 -12.61
CA ILE A 78 -4.30 10.97 -12.89
C ILE A 78 -4.90 10.66 -14.26
N SER A 79 -6.03 11.30 -14.61
CA SER A 79 -6.66 11.12 -15.92
C SER A 79 -5.78 11.61 -17.05
N PHE A 80 -5.15 12.78 -16.89
CA PHE A 80 -4.22 13.34 -17.86
C PHE A 80 -2.98 12.45 -18.03
N ALA A 81 -2.39 11.96 -16.94
CA ALA A 81 -1.28 11.02 -16.99
C ALA A 81 -1.65 9.70 -17.71
N ALA A 82 -2.85 9.17 -17.44
CA ALA A 82 -3.36 7.99 -18.14
C ALA A 82 -3.55 8.24 -19.64
N LEU A 83 -4.05 9.41 -20.03
CA LEU A 83 -4.20 9.81 -21.43
C LEU A 83 -2.85 9.87 -22.14
N VAL A 84 -1.83 10.50 -21.54
CA VAL A 84 -0.47 10.56 -22.10
C VAL A 84 0.15 9.15 -22.20
N ALA A 85 -0.06 8.30 -21.20
CA ALA A 85 0.39 6.91 -21.24
C ALA A 85 -0.26 6.11 -22.38
N CYS A 86 -1.57 6.26 -22.58
CA CYS A 86 -2.27 5.63 -23.70
C CYS A 86 -1.80 6.16 -25.06
N LEU A 87 -1.63 7.47 -25.19
CA LEU A 87 -1.15 8.09 -26.44
C LEU A 87 0.27 7.68 -26.79
N SER A 88 1.15 7.46 -25.82
CA SER A 88 2.52 6.99 -26.06
C SER A 88 2.61 5.48 -26.31
N HIS A 89 1.69 4.69 -25.75
CA HIS A 89 1.65 3.24 -25.97
C HIS A 89 1.22 2.86 -27.41
N ASN A 90 0.27 3.60 -28.00
CA ASN A 90 -0.22 3.36 -29.37
C ASN A 90 0.89 3.41 -30.46
N PRO A 91 1.73 4.46 -30.56
CA PRO A 91 2.79 4.51 -31.56
C PRO A 91 3.87 3.47 -31.31
N LEU A 92 4.19 3.15 -30.06
CA LEU A 92 5.10 2.03 -29.72
C LEU A 92 4.56 0.71 -30.26
N TYR A 93 3.27 0.45 -30.06
CA TYR A 93 2.59 -0.75 -30.58
C TYR A 93 2.59 -0.77 -32.12
N MET A 94 2.29 0.36 -32.76
CA MET A 94 2.31 0.50 -34.22
C MET A 94 3.70 0.33 -34.83
N MET A 95 4.76 0.78 -34.16
CA MET A 95 6.14 0.58 -34.63
C MET A 95 6.52 -0.90 -34.63
N VAL A 96 6.15 -1.67 -33.60
CA VAL A 96 6.43 -3.10 -33.55
C VAL A 96 5.71 -3.86 -34.67
N LEU A 97 4.48 -3.46 -35.00
CA LEU A 97 3.74 -4.04 -36.13
C LEU A 97 4.37 -3.78 -37.51
N ARG A 98 5.18 -2.72 -37.65
CA ARG A 98 5.86 -2.36 -38.90
C ARG A 98 7.24 -3.00 -39.05
N VAL A 99 7.93 -3.29 -37.95
CA VAL A 99 9.29 -3.85 -37.94
C VAL A 99 9.29 -5.38 -38.06
N VAL A 100 8.19 -6.03 -37.68
CA VAL A 100 8.12 -7.50 -37.59
C VAL A 100 7.37 -8.11 -38.78
N ASN A 101 7.92 -9.20 -39.31
CA ASN A 101 7.31 -10.00 -40.39
C ASN A 101 5.92 -10.52 -39.99
N GLN A 102 5.01 -10.64 -40.96
CA GLN A 102 3.59 -11.01 -40.71
C GLN A 102 3.42 -12.26 -39.84
N ASP A 103 4.28 -13.26 -40.02
CA ASP A 103 4.19 -14.53 -39.30
C ASP A 103 4.69 -14.49 -37.85
N GLU A 104 5.29 -13.37 -37.41
CA GLU A 104 5.92 -13.22 -36.08
C GLU A 104 5.31 -12.07 -35.25
N LYS A 105 4.28 -11.39 -35.77
CA LYS A 105 3.67 -10.23 -35.10
C LYS A 105 3.08 -10.58 -33.73
N SER A 106 2.26 -11.63 -33.66
CA SER A 106 1.61 -12.05 -32.41
C SER A 106 2.63 -12.46 -31.34
N PHE A 107 3.76 -13.02 -31.78
CA PHE A 107 4.87 -13.39 -30.90
C PHE A 107 5.56 -12.15 -30.32
N ALA A 108 5.93 -11.19 -31.17
CA ALA A 108 6.60 -9.96 -30.75
C ALA A 108 5.74 -9.14 -29.78
N ILE A 109 4.44 -9.03 -30.05
CA ILE A 109 3.48 -8.35 -29.15
C ILE A 109 3.41 -9.06 -27.79
N GLY A 110 3.38 -10.39 -27.78
CA GLY A 110 3.37 -11.19 -26.55
C GLY A 110 4.61 -10.93 -25.69
N VAL A 111 5.80 -10.90 -26.31
CA VAL A 111 7.06 -10.63 -25.61
C VAL A 111 7.11 -9.18 -25.09
N GLN A 112 6.69 -8.20 -25.88
CA GLN A 112 6.63 -6.79 -25.46
C GLN A 112 5.72 -6.59 -24.24
N PHE A 113 4.52 -7.17 -24.27
CA PHE A 113 3.56 -7.07 -23.15
C PHE A 113 4.09 -7.78 -21.89
N LEU A 114 4.74 -8.92 -22.08
CA LEU A 114 5.36 -9.70 -21.00
C LEU A 114 6.48 -8.90 -20.32
N LEU A 115 7.38 -8.28 -21.09
CA LEU A 115 8.46 -7.45 -20.56
C LEU A 115 7.94 -6.21 -19.82
N MET A 116 6.94 -5.52 -20.38
CA MET A 116 6.31 -4.37 -19.72
C MET A 116 5.67 -4.77 -18.38
N ARG A 117 5.03 -5.96 -18.34
CA ARG A 117 4.40 -6.47 -17.12
C ARG A 117 5.42 -6.81 -16.04
N LEU A 118 6.56 -7.39 -16.42
CA LEU A 118 7.65 -7.70 -15.49
C LEU A 118 8.28 -6.44 -14.90
N LEU A 119 8.62 -5.47 -15.74
CA LEU A 119 9.44 -4.32 -15.33
C LEU A 119 8.62 -3.19 -14.70
N ALA A 120 7.35 -3.03 -15.07
CA ALA A 120 6.52 -1.93 -14.57
C ALA A 120 5.41 -2.41 -13.63
N TRP A 121 4.62 -3.40 -14.05
CA TRP A 121 3.39 -3.79 -13.32
C TRP A 121 3.64 -4.67 -12.10
N LEU A 122 4.72 -5.45 -12.08
CA LEU A 122 5.09 -6.23 -10.88
C LEU A 122 5.69 -5.36 -9.76
N PRO A 123 6.69 -4.50 -10.02
CA PRO A 123 7.27 -3.70 -8.93
C PRO A 123 6.35 -2.58 -8.47
N ALA A 124 5.44 -2.06 -9.31
CA ALA A 124 4.59 -0.94 -8.93
C ALA A 124 3.75 -1.23 -7.66
N PRO A 125 2.88 -2.25 -7.58
CA PRO A 125 2.08 -2.51 -6.37
C PRO A 125 2.94 -2.76 -5.13
N ALA A 126 4.10 -3.41 -5.28
CA ALA A 126 5.02 -3.67 -4.17
C ALA A 126 5.65 -2.36 -3.65
N MET A 127 6.09 -1.48 -4.56
CA MET A 127 6.64 -0.17 -4.21
C MET A 127 5.59 0.75 -3.60
N PHE A 128 4.39 0.78 -4.18
CA PHE A 128 3.25 1.54 -3.65
C PHE A 128 2.85 1.02 -2.25
N GLY A 129 2.80 -0.30 -2.05
CA GLY A 129 2.56 -0.90 -0.74
C GLY A 129 3.63 -0.51 0.28
N ALA A 130 4.91 -0.60 -0.09
CA ALA A 130 6.02 -0.21 0.78
C ALA A 130 6.08 1.30 1.09
N LEU A 131 5.56 2.13 0.18
CA LEU A 131 5.40 3.57 0.38
C LEU A 131 4.27 3.86 1.39
N ILE A 132 3.13 3.18 1.24
CA ILE A 132 2.00 3.29 2.18
C ILE A 132 2.39 2.79 3.56
N ASP A 133 3.06 1.64 3.65
CA ASP A 133 3.55 1.10 4.93
C ASP A 133 4.55 2.03 5.62
N SER A 134 5.27 2.86 4.86
CA SER A 134 6.23 3.82 5.42
C SER A 134 5.58 5.00 6.14
N SER A 135 4.31 5.31 5.83
CA SER A 135 3.55 6.36 6.52
C SER A 135 2.79 5.85 7.74
N CYS A 136 2.95 4.57 8.08
CA CYS A 136 2.24 3.98 9.21
C CYS A 136 2.68 4.58 10.55
N ILE A 137 1.71 5.12 11.29
CA ILE A 137 1.91 5.62 12.66
C ILE A 137 1.65 4.49 13.67
N TYR A 138 0.59 3.71 13.44
CA TYR A 138 0.12 2.70 14.38
C TYR A 138 0.02 1.31 13.76
N TRP A 139 0.89 0.41 14.22
CA TRP A 139 0.91 -0.99 13.79
C TRP A 139 0.08 -1.86 14.73
N GLN A 140 -0.88 -2.60 14.18
CA GLN A 140 -1.57 -3.62 14.94
C GLN A 140 -0.68 -4.86 15.08
N GLN A 141 -0.47 -5.28 16.32
CA GLN A 141 0.33 -6.45 16.66
C GLN A 141 -0.58 -7.59 17.09
N GLN A 142 -0.29 -8.78 16.59
CA GLN A 142 -0.92 -10.02 17.03
C GLN A 142 0.19 -11.04 17.24
N CYS A 143 0.27 -11.63 18.43
CA CYS A 143 1.33 -12.58 18.80
C CYS A 143 2.74 -12.04 18.50
N THR A 144 3.07 -10.85 19.03
CA THR A 144 4.37 -10.16 18.89
C THR A 144 4.83 -9.82 17.45
N GLN A 145 4.06 -10.16 16.41
CA GLN A 145 4.36 -9.80 15.03
C GLN A 145 3.46 -8.67 14.51
N ARG A 146 4.05 -7.80 13.67
CA ARG A 146 3.33 -6.75 12.94
C ARG A 146 2.54 -7.40 11.80
N ARG A 147 1.23 -7.18 11.73
CA ARG A 147 0.39 -7.70 10.64
C ARG A 147 -0.04 -6.63 9.67
N PHE A 148 -0.75 -5.62 10.15
CA PHE A 148 -1.27 -4.54 9.32
C PHE A 148 -1.17 -3.22 10.07
N CYS A 149 -1.04 -2.13 9.32
CA CYS A 149 -1.10 -0.79 9.87
C CYS A 149 -2.56 -0.38 10.04
N ALA A 150 -2.95 0.00 11.25
CA ALA A 150 -4.31 0.42 11.58
C ALA A 150 -4.51 1.94 11.42
N TYR A 151 -3.44 2.73 11.47
CA TYR A 151 -3.53 4.19 11.30
C TYR A 151 -2.31 4.80 10.60
N TYR A 152 -2.57 5.59 9.56
CA TYR A 152 -1.57 6.15 8.64
C TYR A 152 -1.47 7.67 8.75
N ASN A 153 -0.27 8.19 8.53
CA ASN A 153 -0.03 9.63 8.40
C ASN A 153 -0.31 10.10 6.97
N ASN A 154 -1.38 10.87 6.79
CA ASN A 154 -1.77 11.41 5.49
C ASN A 154 -0.88 12.58 5.03
N ASP A 155 -0.31 13.37 5.93
CA ASP A 155 0.58 14.49 5.59
C ASP A 155 1.91 13.99 5.04
N PHE A 156 2.41 12.91 5.63
CA PHE A 156 3.61 12.25 5.17
C PHE A 156 3.45 11.63 3.78
N LEU A 157 2.28 11.05 3.48
CA LEU A 157 1.96 10.55 2.13
C LEU A 157 1.92 11.68 1.09
N ARG A 158 1.44 12.87 1.48
CA ARG A 158 1.35 14.04 0.60
C ARG A 158 2.72 14.65 0.30
N ASN A 159 3.59 14.75 1.31
CA ASN A 159 4.84 15.49 1.20
C ASN A 159 6.02 14.67 0.65
N ARG A 160 5.86 13.34 0.46
CA ARG A 160 6.95 12.41 0.09
C ARG A 160 6.85 11.79 -1.31
N TYR A 161 6.14 12.43 -2.22
CA TYR A 161 6.54 12.41 -3.63
C TYR A 161 7.52 13.59 -3.81
N PRO A 162 8.83 13.46 -4.10
CA PRO A 162 9.70 12.29 -4.37
C PRO A 162 10.99 12.29 -3.51
N ALA A 163 11.23 11.31 -2.62
CA ALA A 163 12.57 11.10 -2.05
C ALA A 163 12.78 9.68 -1.50
N PRO A 164 13.93 9.02 -1.78
CA PRO A 164 14.29 7.76 -1.15
C PRO A 164 14.43 7.92 0.38
N ARG A 165 14.11 6.86 1.13
CA ARG A 165 14.20 6.83 2.60
C ARG A 165 15.63 7.02 3.11
N PRO A 166 15.84 7.56 4.32
CA PRO A 166 16.92 7.09 5.19
C PRO A 166 16.54 5.75 5.83
N ARG A 167 17.56 4.92 6.04
CA ARG A 167 17.49 3.58 6.64
C ARG A 167 16.92 3.66 8.07
N ALA A 168 16.24 2.60 8.51
CA ALA A 168 15.67 2.49 9.84
C ALA A 168 16.72 2.75 10.93
N GLY A 169 16.51 3.73 11.80
CA GLY A 169 17.39 3.98 12.95
C GLY A 169 17.21 5.30 13.67
N GLU A 170 17.05 6.42 12.96
CA GLU A 170 17.11 7.75 13.59
C GLU A 170 15.94 8.63 13.15
N GLY A 171 14.90 8.64 13.99
CA GLY A 171 13.90 9.70 14.05
C GLY A 171 13.70 10.05 15.54
N PRO A 172 13.43 11.31 15.89
CA PRO A 172 13.46 11.76 17.28
C PRO A 172 12.39 11.00 18.07
N SER A 173 12.79 10.47 19.22
CA SER A 173 11.87 9.86 20.19
C SER A 173 10.71 10.82 20.49
N PRO A 174 9.43 10.43 20.31
CA PRO A 174 8.43 10.76 21.29
C PRO A 174 8.54 9.71 22.40
N ALA A 175 8.76 10.18 23.62
CA ALA A 175 8.90 9.35 24.81
C ALA A 175 7.68 8.43 25.03
N TRP A 176 7.73 7.21 24.50
CA TRP A 176 6.85 6.12 24.86
C TRP A 176 7.74 4.95 25.24
N GLY A 177 7.80 4.70 26.56
CA GLY A 177 8.65 3.68 27.17
C GLY A 177 8.54 2.34 26.45
N ARG A 178 9.72 1.82 26.08
CA ARG A 178 9.95 0.42 25.73
C ARG A 178 9.59 -0.41 26.96
N LEU A 179 8.37 -0.94 27.01
CA LEU A 179 8.03 -2.03 27.92
C LEU A 179 8.18 -3.33 27.15
N GLU A 180 9.26 -4.04 27.42
CA GLU A 180 9.32 -5.49 27.28
C GLU A 180 8.22 -6.08 28.15
N VAL A 181 7.37 -6.94 27.57
CA VAL A 181 6.34 -7.67 28.33
C VAL A 181 6.38 -9.15 27.92
N PRO A 182 6.34 -10.09 28.88
CA PRO A 182 6.43 -11.53 28.62
C PRO A 182 5.16 -12.05 27.94
N ALA A 183 5.33 -13.10 27.13
CA ALA A 183 4.25 -13.76 26.42
C ALA A 183 3.27 -14.48 27.36
N PRO A 184 1.95 -14.44 27.10
CA PRO A 184 1.07 -15.51 27.50
C PRO A 184 0.94 -16.51 26.35
N ASP A 185 1.12 -17.78 26.69
CA ASP A 185 0.98 -18.95 25.83
C ASP A 185 -0.44 -19.09 25.27
N VAL A 186 -0.66 -18.53 24.09
CA VAL A 186 -1.80 -18.92 23.24
C VAL A 186 -1.26 -19.12 21.84
N ALA A 187 -1.09 -20.38 21.47
CA ALA A 187 -0.71 -20.81 20.13
C ALA A 187 -1.83 -20.44 19.13
N CYS A 188 -1.86 -19.18 18.68
CA CYS A 188 -2.55 -18.83 17.45
C CYS A 188 -1.67 -19.29 16.28
N PRO A 189 -2.20 -20.03 15.29
CA PRO A 189 -1.48 -20.25 14.05
C PRO A 189 -1.32 -18.91 13.34
N CYS A 190 -0.15 -18.29 13.50
CA CYS A 190 0.22 -17.06 12.81
C CYS A 190 0.41 -17.35 11.32
N SER A 191 -0.68 -17.34 10.54
CA SER A 191 -0.59 -17.21 9.10
C SER A 191 0.14 -15.90 8.79
N SER A 192 1.35 -16.02 8.25
CA SER A 192 2.22 -14.91 7.88
C SER A 192 1.64 -14.24 6.63
N PRO A 193 1.29 -12.94 6.63
CA PRO A 193 0.78 -12.27 5.43
C PRO A 193 1.79 -12.28 4.27
N GLY A 194 3.10 -12.41 4.57
CA GLY A 194 4.15 -12.51 3.55
C GLY A 194 4.14 -13.76 2.67
N ARG A 195 3.50 -14.87 3.09
CA ARG A 195 3.47 -16.10 2.27
C ARG A 195 2.56 -15.97 1.04
N TYR A 196 1.48 -15.21 1.15
CA TYR A 196 0.55 -14.99 0.04
C TYR A 196 1.14 -14.08 -1.03
N LEU A 197 1.91 -13.05 -0.64
CA LEU A 197 2.61 -12.18 -1.58
C LEU A 197 3.69 -12.96 -2.36
N GLY A 198 4.47 -13.79 -1.67
CA GLY A 198 5.47 -14.66 -2.30
C GLY A 198 4.83 -15.68 -3.25
N LEU A 199 3.69 -16.26 -2.88
CA LEU A 199 2.93 -17.17 -3.74
C LEU A 199 2.31 -16.43 -4.94
N GLN A 200 1.83 -15.19 -4.75
CA GLN A 200 1.23 -14.37 -5.81
C GLN A 200 2.25 -13.93 -6.87
N VAL A 201 3.40 -13.47 -6.41
CA VAL A 201 4.53 -13.10 -7.26
C VAL A 201 5.09 -14.38 -7.90
N GLY A 202 5.19 -15.47 -7.14
CA GLY A 202 5.67 -16.77 -7.62
C GLY A 202 4.91 -17.29 -8.82
N TYR A 203 3.57 -17.38 -8.77
CA TYR A 203 2.80 -17.91 -9.90
C TYR A 203 2.85 -16.98 -11.13
N LYS A 204 2.93 -15.65 -10.93
CA LYS A 204 3.07 -14.69 -12.04
C LYS A 204 4.45 -14.79 -12.68
N VAL A 205 5.51 -14.95 -11.89
CA VAL A 205 6.88 -15.17 -12.38
C VAL A 205 6.97 -16.50 -13.12
N VAL A 206 6.43 -17.59 -12.57
CA VAL A 206 6.40 -18.91 -13.22
C VAL A 206 5.66 -18.86 -14.55
N GLY A 207 4.47 -18.26 -14.61
CA GLY A 207 3.73 -18.11 -15.86
C GLY A 207 4.50 -17.27 -16.89
N THR A 208 5.24 -16.27 -16.42
CA THR A 208 6.06 -15.41 -17.28
C THR A 208 7.29 -16.15 -17.84
N VAL A 209 7.98 -16.92 -17.01
CA VAL A 209 9.11 -17.78 -17.42
C VAL A 209 8.63 -18.84 -18.41
N LEU A 210 7.48 -19.46 -18.16
CA LEU A 210 6.89 -20.45 -19.06
C LEU A 210 6.60 -19.83 -20.44
N LEU A 211 6.01 -18.64 -20.47
CA LEU A 211 5.76 -17.92 -21.73
C LEU A 211 7.06 -17.54 -22.45
N ALA A 212 8.09 -17.12 -21.71
CA ALA A 212 9.41 -16.84 -22.29
C ALA A 212 10.07 -18.10 -22.90
N LEU A 213 9.95 -19.25 -22.23
CA LEU A 213 10.45 -20.54 -22.73
C LEU A 213 9.68 -21.04 -23.95
N ILE A 214 8.35 -20.95 -23.94
CA ILE A 214 7.51 -21.25 -25.10
C ILE A 214 7.89 -20.33 -26.26
N SER A 215 8.11 -19.04 -25.96
CA SER A 215 8.50 -18.06 -26.96
C SER A 215 9.86 -18.40 -27.58
N TRP A 216 10.86 -18.69 -26.75
CA TRP A 216 12.16 -19.15 -27.20
C TRP A 216 12.06 -20.40 -28.09
N LYS A 217 11.29 -21.41 -27.66
CA LYS A 217 11.09 -22.66 -28.41
C LYS A 217 10.45 -22.42 -29.77
N VAL A 218 9.42 -21.57 -29.85
CA VAL A 218 8.75 -21.24 -31.13
C VAL A 218 9.72 -20.53 -32.08
N LYS A 219 10.48 -19.54 -31.59
CA LYS A 219 11.48 -18.84 -32.40
C LYS A 219 12.53 -19.81 -32.94
N ARG A 220 13.08 -20.66 -32.07
CA ARG A 220 14.09 -21.66 -32.44
C ARG A 220 13.54 -22.67 -33.45
N SER A 221 12.30 -23.13 -33.26
CA SER A 221 11.63 -24.05 -34.20
C SER A 221 11.43 -23.44 -35.59
N LYS A 222 11.17 -22.13 -35.68
CA LYS A 222 11.10 -21.44 -36.98
C LYS A 222 12.46 -21.31 -37.64
N GLU A 223 13.50 -20.95 -36.89
CA GLU A 223 14.87 -20.87 -37.44
C GLU A 223 15.33 -22.22 -38.02
N TYR A 224 15.04 -23.33 -37.33
CA TYR A 224 15.32 -24.67 -37.86
C TYR A 224 14.55 -25.00 -39.15
N ASN A 225 13.25 -24.67 -39.21
CA ASN A 225 12.43 -24.90 -40.41
C ASN A 225 12.91 -24.07 -41.62
N VAL A 226 13.39 -22.84 -41.39
CA VAL A 226 13.95 -21.99 -42.46
C VAL A 226 15.29 -22.55 -42.95
N GLN A 227 16.15 -23.04 -42.06
CA GLN A 227 17.41 -23.67 -42.46
C GLN A 227 17.20 -24.98 -43.22
N GLU A 228 16.22 -25.81 -42.82
CA GLU A 228 15.87 -27.04 -43.53
C GLU A 228 15.35 -26.75 -44.94
N LYS A 229 14.46 -25.75 -45.10
CA LYS A 229 14.00 -25.31 -46.42
C LYS A 229 15.14 -24.75 -47.29
N ALA A 230 16.12 -24.08 -46.71
CA ALA A 230 17.28 -23.58 -47.43
C ALA A 230 18.23 -24.71 -47.86
N ALA A 231 18.37 -25.75 -47.04
CA ALA A 231 19.21 -26.91 -47.35
C ALA A 231 18.61 -27.83 -48.42
N GLY A 232 17.28 -27.90 -48.56
CA GLY A 232 16.61 -28.68 -49.61
C GLY A 232 16.55 -27.98 -50.99
N LEU A 233 17.06 -26.76 -51.11
CA LEU A 233 17.11 -25.97 -52.35
C LEU A 233 18.51 -25.94 -53.00
N VAL A 234 19.49 -26.65 -52.44
CA VAL A 234 20.86 -26.85 -52.95
C VAL A 234 21.03 -28.30 -53.38
#